data_AF-A0A978UN51-F1
#
_entry.id   AF-A0A978UN51-F1
#
_cell.length_a   1.000
_cell.length_b   1.000
_cell.length_c   1.000
_cell.angle_alpha   90.00
_cell.angle_beta   90.00
_cell.angle_gamma   90.00
#
_symmetry.space_group_name_H-M   'P 1'
#
loop_
_entity.id
_entity.type
_entity.pdbx_description
1 polymer ?
#
loop_
_entity_poly.entity_id
_entity_poly.type
_entity_poly.pdbx_seq_one_letter_code
_entity_poly.pdbx_strand_id
1 'polypeptide(L)'
;MHLEDILGGPFERRLELLEDIRLLGLQYLGFRKVDTDRWVFASDGFIRGKKYLLKNIVRKKHPQSVDQGKTSQPKETHDEQCEKIEDGLWEEVENLKIDKNALMQELVKLRQYQESADNKLLLLRDRIQGMEKNQQQPLSFLVMAMQSPS
;
A
#
# COMPACT_ATOMS: atom_id res chain seq x y z
N MET A 1 -39.15 12.65 8.48
CA MET A 1 -37.76 12.16 8.45
C MET A 1 -36.98 13.01 9.43
N HIS A 2 -36.67 12.45 10.60
CA HIS A 2 -35.96 13.18 11.66
C HIS A 2 -34.50 13.36 11.26
N LEU A 3 -33.99 14.57 11.46
CA LEU A 3 -32.62 14.99 11.14
C LEU A 3 -31.54 14.28 12.01
N GLU A 4 -31.95 13.34 12.86
CA GLU A 4 -31.08 12.59 13.76
C GLU A 4 -30.41 11.37 13.10
N ASP A 5 -30.88 10.96 11.92
CA ASP A 5 -30.31 9.81 11.20
C ASP A 5 -29.03 10.16 10.40
N ILE A 6 -28.65 11.45 10.33
CA ILE A 6 -27.47 11.92 9.57
C ILE A 6 -26.25 12.11 10.49
N LEU A 7 -26.46 12.24 11.80
CA LEU A 7 -25.40 12.39 12.78
C LEU A 7 -25.47 11.21 13.74
N GLY A 8 -24.64 10.20 13.46
CA GLY A 8 -24.52 8.92 14.17
C GLY A 8 -25.01 8.97 15.61
N GLY A 9 -25.88 8.01 15.96
CA GLY A 9 -26.57 7.98 17.24
C GLY A 9 -25.62 7.97 18.46
N PRO A 10 -26.15 8.08 19.68
CA PRO A 10 -25.36 8.14 20.91
C PRO A 10 -24.38 6.98 21.10
N PHE A 11 -24.63 5.84 20.46
CA PHE A 11 -23.76 4.67 20.46
C PHE A 11 -22.56 4.83 19.50
N GLU A 12 -22.81 5.30 18.27
CA GLU A 12 -21.74 5.49 17.29
C GLU A 12 -20.80 6.61 17.70
N ARG A 13 -21.33 7.69 18.30
CA ARG A 13 -20.48 8.72 18.91
C ARG A 13 -19.58 8.19 20.03
N ARG A 14 -19.99 7.14 20.75
CA ARG A 14 -19.15 6.52 21.82
C ARG A 14 -18.08 5.61 21.23
N LEU A 15 -18.38 4.90 20.15
CA LEU A 15 -17.38 4.08 19.45
C LEU A 15 -16.34 4.97 18.77
N GLU A 16 -16.77 6.04 18.09
CA GLU A 16 -15.88 7.05 17.51
C GLU A 16 -14.97 7.69 18.57
N LEU A 17 -15.55 8.10 19.71
CA LEU A 17 -14.77 8.62 20.85
C LEU A 17 -13.74 7.62 21.38
N LEU A 18 -14.09 6.33 21.44
CA LEU A 18 -13.18 5.31 21.94
C LEU A 18 -12.02 5.06 20.97
N GLU A 19 -12.29 5.12 19.67
CA GLU A 19 -11.26 5.06 18.63
C GLU A 19 -10.35 6.28 18.67
N ASP A 20 -10.90 7.48 18.83
CA ASP A 20 -10.13 8.72 18.98
C ASP A 20 -9.24 8.70 20.22
N ILE A 21 -9.77 8.23 21.37
CA ILE A 21 -8.99 8.07 22.60
C ILE A 21 -7.83 7.08 22.38
N ARG A 22 -8.08 5.98 21.66
CA ARG A 22 -7.05 4.98 21.35
C ARG A 22 -5.97 5.55 20.42
N LEU A 23 -6.37 6.28 19.38
CA LEU A 23 -5.44 6.92 18.45
C LEU A 23 -4.61 8.00 19.15
N LEU A 24 -5.23 8.82 19.99
CA LEU A 24 -4.56 9.85 20.78
C LEU A 24 -3.54 9.23 21.75
N GLY A 25 -3.90 8.11 22.39
CA GLY A 25 -2.99 7.38 23.27
C GLY A 25 -1.75 6.87 22.54
N LEU A 26 -1.93 6.30 21.35
CA LEU A 26 -0.81 5.84 20.51
C LEU A 26 0.05 7.02 20.05
N GLN A 27 -0.55 8.13 19.63
CA GLN A 27 0.16 9.34 19.23
C GLN A 27 0.98 9.93 20.38
N TYR A 28 0.42 10.00 21.59
CA TYR A 28 1.11 10.47 22.79
C TYR A 28 2.31 9.60 23.15
N LEU A 29 2.20 8.29 22.90
CA LEU A 29 3.29 7.33 23.08
C LEU A 29 4.30 7.35 21.92
N GLY A 30 4.11 8.19 20.90
CA GLY A 30 5.03 8.35 19.77
C GLY A 30 4.83 7.35 18.64
N PHE A 31 3.65 6.74 18.54
CA PHE A 31 3.26 5.86 17.44
C PHE A 31 2.42 6.63 16.41
N ARG A 32 2.73 6.46 15.12
CA ARG A 32 2.02 7.07 13.99
C ARG A 32 1.34 5.99 13.15
N LYS A 33 0.14 6.28 12.62
CA LYS A 33 -0.61 5.38 11.73
C LYS A 33 0.11 5.29 10.38
N VAL A 34 0.41 4.08 9.91
CA VAL A 34 1.20 3.85 8.66
C VAL A 34 0.33 3.29 7.53
N ASP A 35 -0.79 2.67 7.88
CA ASP A 35 -1.74 2.06 6.96
C ASP A 35 -3.12 2.66 7.24
N THR A 36 -3.81 3.18 6.23
CA THR A 36 -5.13 3.81 6.39
C THR A 36 -6.23 2.80 6.68
N ASP A 37 -6.10 1.59 6.14
CA ASP A 37 -7.14 0.56 6.07
C ASP A 37 -6.95 -0.50 7.16
N ARG A 38 -5.76 -0.54 7.77
CA ARG A 38 -5.40 -1.51 8.82
C ARG A 38 -4.92 -0.80 10.08
N TRP A 39 -5.11 -1.45 11.23
CA TRP A 39 -4.59 -0.98 12.52
C TRP A 39 -3.08 -1.24 12.64
N VAL A 40 -2.28 -0.56 11.79
CA VAL A 40 -0.82 -0.67 11.76
C VAL A 40 -0.20 0.66 12.14
N PHE A 41 0.69 0.61 13.13
CA PHE A 41 1.36 1.78 13.69
C PHE A 41 2.87 1.54 13.75
N ALA A 42 3.64 2.60 13.54
CA ALA A 42 5.10 2.56 13.68
C ALA A 42 5.59 3.67 14.61
N SER A 43 6.74 3.42 15.23
CA SER A 43 7.51 4.40 15.98
C SER A 43 8.94 4.33 15.52
N ASP A 44 9.62 5.48 15.43
CA ASP A 44 11.00 5.57 14.92
C ASP A 44 11.98 4.76 15.78
N GLY A 45 11.67 4.52 17.06
CA GLY A 45 12.45 3.69 17.97
C GLY A 45 12.10 2.20 17.95
N PHE A 46 11.01 1.79 17.29
CA PHE A 46 10.44 0.45 17.39
C PHE A 46 10.24 -0.19 16.01
N ILE A 47 11.34 -0.66 15.42
CA ILE A 47 11.37 -1.31 14.10
C ILE A 47 11.82 -2.76 14.25
N ARG A 48 11.08 -3.70 13.63
CA ARG A 48 11.38 -5.14 13.66
C ARG A 48 12.81 -5.39 13.16
N GLY A 49 13.59 -6.17 13.91
CA GLY A 49 14.98 -6.51 13.56
C GLY A 49 16.02 -5.46 14.00
N LYS A 50 15.62 -4.20 14.24
CA LYS A 50 16.55 -3.11 14.60
C LYS A 50 16.62 -2.90 16.11
N LYS A 51 17.21 -3.87 16.82
CA LYS A 51 17.33 -3.85 18.30
C LYS A 51 18.07 -2.61 18.83
N TYR A 52 19.02 -2.07 18.06
CA TYR A 52 19.81 -0.90 18.47
C TYR A 52 18.97 0.38 18.64
N LEU A 53 17.78 0.47 18.02
CA LEU A 53 16.87 1.61 18.17
C LEU A 53 16.13 1.61 19.51
N LEU A 54 16.02 0.44 20.16
CA LEU A 54 15.35 0.29 21.45
C LEU A 54 16.05 1.06 22.58
N LYS A 55 17.34 1.39 22.42
CA LYS A 55 18.10 2.20 23.39
C LYS A 55 17.52 3.60 23.60
N ASN A 56 16.79 4.09 22.60
CA ASN A 56 16.13 5.40 22.65
C ASN A 56 14.73 5.33 23.30
N ILE A 57 14.21 4.13 23.59
CA ILE A 57 12.91 3.94 24.25
C ILE A 57 13.13 3.85 25.76
N VAL A 58 12.73 4.91 26.47
CA VAL A 58 12.85 4.97 27.94
C VAL A 58 11.46 5.01 28.56
N ARG A 59 11.25 4.22 29.62
CA ARG A 59 10.03 4.31 30.43
C ARG A 59 10.02 5.68 31.13
N LYS A 60 9.04 6.54 30.80
CA LYS A 60 8.78 7.77 31.55
C LYS A 60 8.51 7.39 33.02
N LYS A 61 9.44 7.68 33.93
CA LYS A 61 9.22 7.53 35.37
C LYS A 61 8.29 8.66 35.80
N HIS A 62 7.22 8.34 36.53
CA HIS A 62 6.40 9.34 37.20
C HIS A 62 7.29 10.02 38.26
N PRO A 63 7.31 11.36 38.38
CA PRO A 63 8.09 12.04 39.40
C PRO A 63 7.44 11.82 40.78
N GLN A 64 7.61 10.63 41.33
CA GLN A 64 7.47 10.37 42.74
C GLN A 64 8.67 9.55 43.19
N SER A 65 9.31 10.03 44.25
CA SER A 65 10.54 9.57 44.89
C SER A 65 11.85 9.92 44.19
N VAL A 66 12.49 10.93 44.78
CA VAL A 66 13.93 11.16 44.75
C VAL A 66 14.57 9.94 45.39
N ASP A 67 15.29 9.13 44.64
CA ASP A 67 16.33 8.30 45.24
C ASP A 67 17.53 8.17 44.30
N GLN A 68 18.67 8.59 44.83
CA GLN A 68 19.96 8.61 44.18
C GLN A 68 20.48 7.17 44.13
N GLY A 69 20.72 6.64 42.93
CA GLY A 69 21.10 5.25 42.78
C GLY A 69 21.83 4.94 41.49
N LYS A 70 23.11 5.31 41.45
CA LYS A 70 24.20 4.67 40.70
C LYS A 70 24.15 4.74 39.17
N THR A 71 24.96 5.67 38.68
CA THR A 71 25.73 5.54 37.45
C THR A 71 26.37 4.17 37.31
N SER A 72 25.98 3.42 36.28
CA SER A 72 26.78 2.34 35.73
C SER A 72 26.86 2.54 34.22
N GLN A 73 27.94 3.18 33.78
CA GLN A 73 28.46 2.98 32.44
C GLN A 73 28.82 1.50 32.26
N PRO A 74 28.57 0.94 31.07
CA PRO A 74 29.52 0.00 30.50
C PRO A 74 30.26 0.70 29.36
N LYS A 75 31.59 0.76 29.53
CA LYS A 75 32.56 1.05 28.48
C LYS A 75 32.60 -0.09 27.46
N GLU A 76 32.82 0.33 26.21
CA GLU A 76 33.69 -0.33 25.21
C GLU A 76 33.18 -1.63 24.56
N THR A 77 32.45 -1.46 23.44
CA THR A 77 32.47 -2.30 22.21
C THR A 77 31.62 -1.59 21.15
N HIS A 78 32.00 -0.36 20.75
CA HIS A 78 31.11 0.50 19.94
C HIS A 78 31.60 0.75 18.50
N ASP A 79 32.81 0.34 18.12
CA ASP A 79 33.33 0.61 16.77
C ASP A 79 32.95 -0.50 15.77
N GLU A 80 33.16 -1.78 16.11
CA GLU A 80 32.91 -2.89 15.15
C GLU A 80 31.42 -3.11 14.81
N GLN A 81 30.52 -2.77 15.73
CA GLN A 81 29.09 -2.99 15.53
C GLN A 81 28.42 -1.86 14.75
N CYS A 82 29.04 -0.67 14.69
CA CYS A 82 28.52 0.47 13.94
C CYS A 82 28.86 0.34 12.45
N GLU A 83 30.09 -0.06 12.11
CA GLU A 83 30.52 -0.31 10.72
C GLU A 83 29.69 -1.41 10.05
N LYS A 84 29.46 -2.52 10.77
CA LYS A 84 28.67 -3.65 10.25
C LYS A 84 27.19 -3.31 9.97
N ILE A 85 26.65 -2.28 10.61
CA ILE A 85 25.28 -1.79 10.39
C ILE A 85 25.23 -0.87 9.16
N GLU A 86 26.22 -0.02 8.98
CA GLU A 86 26.33 0.82 7.78
C GLU A 86 26.53 -0.04 6.54
N ASP A 87 27.41 -1.03 6.60
CA ASP A 87 27.64 -1.99 5.52
C ASP A 87 26.37 -2.75 5.12
N GLY A 88 25.58 -3.20 6.10
CA GLY A 88 24.30 -3.88 5.85
C GLY A 88 23.23 -2.95 5.25
N LEU A 89 23.24 -1.66 5.59
CA LEU A 89 22.35 -0.67 4.96
C LEU A 89 22.74 -0.42 3.50
N TRP A 90 24.03 -0.33 3.20
CA TRP A 90 24.52 -0.16 1.83
C TRP A 90 24.18 -1.35 0.96
N GLU A 91 24.31 -2.57 1.49
CA GLU A 91 23.87 -3.80 0.82
C GLU A 91 22.37 -3.79 0.52
N GLU A 92 21.53 -3.39 1.49
CA GLU A 92 20.08 -3.26 1.29
C GLU A 92 19.73 -2.22 0.22
N VAL A 93 20.44 -1.08 0.17
CA VAL A 93 20.25 -0.05 -0.86
C VAL A 93 20.61 -0.56 -2.25
N GLU A 94 21.73 -1.28 -2.41
CA GLU A 94 22.11 -1.83 -3.71
C GLU A 94 21.15 -2.93 -4.15
N ASN A 95 20.70 -3.80 -3.24
CA ASN A 95 19.67 -4.81 -3.52
C ASN A 95 18.36 -4.14 -3.98
N LEU A 96 17.91 -3.10 -3.28
CA LEU A 96 16.70 -2.34 -3.67
C LEU A 96 16.84 -1.69 -5.05
N LYS A 97 18.05 -1.25 -5.41
CA LYS A 97 18.32 -0.67 -6.73
C LYS A 97 18.27 -1.73 -7.83
N ILE A 98 18.78 -2.93 -7.57
CA ILE A 98 18.65 -4.09 -8.47
C ILE A 98 17.17 -4.45 -8.64
N ASP A 99 16.42 -4.58 -7.54
CA ASP A 99 14.99 -4.91 -7.56
C ASP A 99 14.18 -3.86 -8.31
N LYS A 100 14.44 -2.57 -8.06
CA LYS A 100 13.82 -1.47 -8.81
C LYS A 100 14.07 -1.61 -10.32
N ASN A 101 15.30 -1.91 -10.72
CA ASN A 101 15.64 -2.08 -12.12
C ASN A 101 14.93 -3.29 -12.74
N ALA A 102 14.84 -4.41 -12.01
CA ALA A 102 14.10 -5.59 -12.45
C ALA A 102 12.61 -5.27 -12.64
N LEU A 103 11.98 -4.60 -11.67
CA LEU A 103 10.58 -4.17 -11.76
C LEU A 103 10.35 -3.19 -12.92
N MET A 104 11.28 -2.26 -13.16
CA MET A 104 11.21 -1.36 -14.31
C MET A 104 11.24 -2.14 -15.64
N GLN A 105 12.09 -3.17 -15.75
CA GLN A 105 12.14 -4.00 -16.96
C GLN A 105 10.85 -4.81 -17.16
N GLU A 106 10.28 -5.36 -16.09
CA GLU A 106 8.98 -6.03 -16.17
C GLU A 106 7.87 -5.07 -16.60
N LEU A 107 7.84 -3.86 -16.04
CA LEU A 107 6.86 -2.84 -16.42
C LEU A 107 6.95 -2.49 -17.92
N VAL A 108 8.16 -2.35 -18.46
CA VAL A 108 8.36 -2.11 -19.91
C VAL A 108 7.83 -3.29 -20.73
N LYS A 109 8.13 -4.53 -20.32
CA LYS A 109 7.60 -5.74 -21.00
C LYS A 109 6.07 -5.78 -20.96
N LEU A 110 5.45 -5.48 -19.82
CA LEU A 110 3.99 -5.44 -19.70
C LEU A 110 3.38 -4.37 -20.63
N ARG A 111 3.98 -3.19 -20.72
CA ARG A 111 3.51 -2.15 -21.66
C ARG A 111 3.57 -2.63 -23.12
N GLN A 112 4.65 -3.32 -23.51
CA GLN A 112 4.77 -3.89 -24.85
C GLN A 112 3.71 -4.98 -25.11
N TYR A 113 3.44 -5.84 -24.13
CA TYR A 113 2.37 -6.82 -24.25
C TYR A 113 0.99 -6.18 -24.41
N GLN A 114 0.71 -5.14 -23.63
CA GLN A 114 -0.52 -4.38 -23.73
C GLN A 114 -0.68 -3.76 -25.12
N GLU A 115 0.34 -3.06 -25.62
CA GLU A 115 0.32 -2.47 -26.96
C GLU A 115 0.12 -3.53 -28.06
N SER A 116 0.77 -4.69 -27.94
CA SER A 116 0.58 -5.81 -28.88
C SER A 116 -0.85 -6.37 -28.83
N ALA A 117 -1.44 -6.48 -27.64
CA ALA A 117 -2.81 -6.94 -27.47
C ALA A 117 -3.81 -5.94 -28.08
N ASP A 118 -3.62 -4.65 -27.83
CA ASP A 118 -4.47 -3.58 -28.38
C ASP A 118 -4.42 -3.57 -29.92
N ASN A 119 -3.24 -3.71 -30.50
CA ASN A 119 -3.08 -3.84 -31.96
C ASN A 119 -3.83 -5.06 -32.52
N LYS A 120 -3.79 -6.21 -31.84
CA LYS A 120 -4.56 -7.39 -32.25
C LYS A 120 -6.06 -7.16 -32.17
N LEU A 121 -6.53 -6.46 -31.13
CA LEU A 121 -7.95 -6.11 -30.98
C LEU A 121 -8.42 -5.17 -32.09
N LEU A 122 -7.60 -4.19 -32.50
CA LEU A 122 -7.91 -3.33 -33.65
C LEU A 122 -8.05 -4.13 -34.94
N LEU A 123 -7.10 -5.04 -35.22
CA LEU A 123 -7.18 -5.90 -36.41
C LEU A 123 -8.42 -6.80 -36.41
N LEU A 124 -8.78 -7.36 -35.25
CA LEU A 124 -9.99 -8.17 -35.11
C LEU A 124 -11.25 -7.32 -35.33
N ARG A 125 -11.29 -6.10 -34.81
CA ARG A 125 -12.40 -5.16 -35.02
C ARG A 125 -12.60 -4.87 -36.51
N ASP A 126 -11.53 -4.53 -37.22
CA ASP A 126 -11.60 -4.24 -38.66
C ASP A 126 -12.07 -5.45 -39.46
N ARG A 127 -11.57 -6.64 -39.11
CA ARG A 127 -12.01 -7.89 -39.74
C ARG A 127 -13.49 -8.17 -39.50
N ILE A 128 -13.97 -8.02 -38.27
CA ILE A 128 -15.39 -8.22 -37.93
C ILE A 128 -16.25 -7.23 -38.69
N GLN A 129 -15.87 -5.95 -38.74
CA GLN A 129 -16.60 -4.93 -39.49
C GLN A 129 -16.65 -5.24 -41.00
N GLY A 130 -15.56 -5.75 -41.57
CA GLY A 130 -15.52 -6.22 -42.96
C GLY A 130 -16.46 -7.40 -43.19
N MET A 131 -16.46 -8.38 -42.28
CA MET A 131 -17.36 -9.53 -42.33
C MET A 131 -18.82 -9.11 -42.22
N GLU A 132 -19.15 -8.18 -41.33
CA GLU A 132 -20.50 -7.64 -41.16
C GLU A 132 -21.01 -7.01 -42.47
N LYS A 133 -20.20 -6.11 -43.07
CA LYS A 133 -20.54 -5.49 -44.36
C LYS A 133 -20.74 -6.52 -45.48
N ASN A 134 -19.87 -7.51 -45.57
CA ASN A 134 -19.97 -8.57 -46.57
C ASN A 134 -21.23 -9.43 -46.42
N GLN A 135 -21.73 -9.58 -45.19
CA GLN A 135 -22.95 -10.34 -44.91
C GLN A 135 -24.25 -9.54 -45.16
N GLN A 136 -24.19 -8.20 -45.27
CA GLN A 136 -25.39 -7.39 -45.51
C GLN A 136 -26.08 -7.68 -46.84
N GLN A 137 -25.33 -8.00 -47.90
CA GLN A 137 -25.91 -8.32 -49.21
C GLN A 137 -26.66 -9.67 -49.20
N PRO A 138 -26.08 -10.80 -48.73
CA PRO A 138 -26.83 -12.04 -48.54
C PRO A 138 -28.07 -11.88 -47.66
N LEU A 139 -27.96 -11.12 -46.57
CA LEU A 139 -29.10 -10.85 -45.68
C LEU A 139 -30.21 -10.06 -46.38
N SER A 140 -29.89 -9.07 -47.21
CA SER A 140 -30.90 -8.30 -47.95
C SER A 140 -31.65 -9.19 -48.94
N PHE A 141 -30.97 -10.11 -49.62
CA PHE A 141 -31.63 -11.10 -50.48
C PHE A 141 -32.58 -12.03 -49.73
N LEU A 142 -32.18 -12.51 -48.56
CA LEU A 142 -33.06 -13.33 -47.70
C LEU A 142 -34.32 -12.56 -47.30
N VAL A 143 -34.17 -11.30 -46.88
CA VAL A 143 -35.30 -10.43 -46.52
C VAL A 143 -36.23 -10.23 -47.72
N MET A 144 -35.68 -9.92 -48.90
CA MET A 144 -36.48 -9.72 -50.12
C MET A 144 -37.23 -10.99 -50.55
N ALA A 145 -36.61 -12.16 -50.44
CA ALA A 145 -37.24 -13.45 -50.74
C ALA A 145 -38.38 -13.78 -49.78
N MET A 146 -38.23 -13.47 -48.48
CA MET A 146 -39.29 -13.69 -47.48
C MET A 146 -40.48 -12.74 -47.63
N GLN A 147 -40.24 -11.51 -48.09
CA GLN A 147 -41.29 -10.50 -48.32
C GLN A 147 -42.05 -10.69 -49.63
N SER A 148 -41.51 -11.50 -50.54
CA SER A 148 -42.15 -11.86 -51.81
C SER A 148 -42.51 -13.35 -51.81
N PRO A 149 -43.44 -13.81 -50.95
CA PRO A 149 -43.90 -15.18 -51.00
C PRO A 149 -44.66 -15.38 -52.30
N SER A 150 -44.27 -16.39 -53.06
CA SER A 150 -45.04 -16.90 -54.21
C SER A 150 -46.31 -17.58 -53.73
#